data_AF-A0A402AZ13-F1
#
_entry.id   AF-A0A402AZ13-F1
#
_cell.length_a   1.000
_cell.length_b   1.000
_cell.length_c   1.000
_cell.angle_alpha   90.00
_cell.angle_beta   90.00
_cell.angle_gamma   90.00
#
_symmetry.space_group_name_H-M   'P 1'
#
loop_
_entity.id
_entity.type
_entity.pdbx_description
1 polymer ?
#
loop_
_entity_poly.entity_id
_entity_poly.type
_entity_poly.pdbx_seq_one_letter_code
_entity_poly.pdbx_strand_id
1 'polypeptide(L)'
;MQLDTQQQEKAERIEELIQEVASFSDQRARSIVQELLQSTLGMYGDCLTRMLTLAGQHEECGSAIVHEFGEDDLIGPLLLLHGLHPVDTRTRVLHALEGLRPSLQAHGGYVQLVRIEQGVAYVKLLGSCNGCAASNTNYLRDVEDAVYKVAPELDDILAVPEEASTSHPVTFIPKRPPKQEKGVRPVVSGED
;
A
#
# COMPACT_ATOMS: atom_id res chain seq x y z
N MET A 1 -21.53 10.69 -20.16
CA MET A 1 -22.50 11.52 -19.40
C MET A 1 -23.70 10.74 -18.91
N GLN A 2 -24.61 10.20 -19.74
CA GLN A 2 -25.75 9.41 -19.24
C GLN A 2 -25.35 8.07 -18.57
N LEU A 3 -24.33 7.40 -19.09
CA LEU A 3 -23.81 6.15 -18.53
C LEU A 3 -23.19 6.39 -17.14
N ASP A 4 -22.38 7.44 -17.02
CA ASP A 4 -21.73 7.87 -15.77
C ASP A 4 -22.76 8.24 -14.70
N THR A 5 -23.84 8.94 -15.07
CA THR A 5 -24.93 9.26 -14.13
C THR A 5 -25.65 8.00 -13.63
N GLN A 6 -25.93 7.04 -14.52
CA GLN A 6 -26.56 5.78 -14.13
C GLN A 6 -25.65 4.91 -13.25
N GLN A 7 -24.33 4.96 -13.46
CA GLN A 7 -23.37 4.28 -12.61
C GLN A 7 -23.30 4.92 -11.21
N GLN A 8 -23.30 6.25 -11.16
CA GLN A 8 -23.29 7.00 -9.91
C GLN A 8 -24.55 6.73 -9.08
N GLU A 9 -25.74 6.77 -9.70
CA GLU A 9 -27.01 6.46 -9.03
C GLU A 9 -27.02 5.03 -8.45
N LYS A 10 -26.44 4.06 -9.18
CA LYS A 10 -26.32 2.68 -8.68
C LYS A 10 -25.37 2.58 -7.50
N ALA A 11 -24.24 3.28 -7.54
CA ALA A 11 -23.27 3.30 -6.44
C ALA A 11 -23.89 3.90 -5.18
N GLU A 12 -24.54 5.06 -5.30
CA GLU A 12 -25.26 5.72 -4.19
C GLU A 12 -26.32 4.80 -3.60
N ARG A 13 -27.09 4.10 -4.45
CA ARG A 13 -28.10 3.16 -3.98
C ARG A 13 -27.51 1.96 -3.23
N ILE A 14 -26.36 1.45 -3.68
CA ILE A 14 -25.66 0.36 -2.98
C ILE A 14 -25.19 0.83 -1.60
N GLU A 15 -24.63 2.04 -1.51
CA GLU A 15 -24.17 2.62 -0.24
C GLU A 15 -25.32 2.81 0.76
N GLU A 16 -26.47 3.34 0.30
CA GLU A 16 -27.68 3.45 1.11
C GLU A 16 -28.12 2.10 1.68
N LEU A 17 -28.14 1.05 0.83
CA LEU A 17 -28.54 -0.30 1.23
C LEU A 17 -27.55 -0.92 2.23
N ILE A 18 -26.25 -0.69 2.04
CA ILE A 18 -25.23 -1.14 2.99
C ILE A 18 -25.44 -0.47 4.35
N GLN A 19 -25.70 0.84 4.36
CA GLN A 19 -25.95 1.58 5.60
C GLN A 19 -27.25 1.14 6.29
N GLU A 20 -28.29 0.86 5.50
CA GLU A 20 -29.55 0.31 5.99
C GLU A 20 -29.32 -1.05 6.67
N VAL A 21 -28.60 -1.96 6.00
CA VAL A 21 -28.24 -3.28 6.57
C VAL A 21 -27.41 -3.12 7.85
N ALA A 22 -26.46 -2.17 7.89
CA ALA A 22 -25.66 -1.90 9.08
C ALA A 22 -26.50 -1.42 10.27
N SER A 23 -27.63 -0.76 10.02
CA SER A 23 -28.55 -0.25 11.05
C SER A 23 -29.46 -1.33 11.68
N PHE A 24 -29.51 -2.54 11.12
CA PHE A 24 -30.37 -3.62 11.61
C PHE A 24 -30.00 -4.02 13.04
N SER A 25 -30.97 -4.02 13.95
CA SER A 25 -30.79 -4.49 15.32
C SER A 25 -30.59 -6.01 15.40
N ASP A 26 -31.17 -6.76 14.47
CA ASP A 26 -31.02 -8.22 14.38
C ASP A 26 -29.65 -8.62 13.81
N GLN A 27 -28.78 -9.16 14.68
CA GLN A 27 -27.46 -9.66 14.31
C GLN A 27 -27.53 -10.81 13.29
N ARG A 28 -28.55 -11.67 13.38
CA ARG A 28 -28.69 -12.82 12.45
C ARG A 28 -29.03 -12.32 11.05
N ALA A 29 -29.95 -11.37 10.94
CA ALA A 29 -30.29 -10.75 9.66
C ALA A 29 -29.05 -10.12 9.00
N ARG A 30 -28.24 -9.35 9.76
CA ARG A 30 -26.98 -8.77 9.27
C ARG A 30 -26.02 -9.84 8.77
N SER A 31 -25.80 -10.91 9.54
CA SER A 31 -24.89 -11.98 9.14
C SER A 31 -25.34 -12.72 7.88
N ILE A 32 -26.64 -12.98 7.71
CA ILE A 32 -27.17 -13.63 6.50
C ILE A 32 -26.95 -12.75 5.27
N VAL A 33 -27.20 -11.44 5.37
CA VAL A 33 -26.96 -10.51 4.25
C VAL A 33 -25.48 -10.45 3.89
N GLN A 34 -24.59 -10.39 4.89
CA GLN A 34 -23.15 -10.43 4.67
C GLN A 34 -22.70 -11.73 3.99
N GLU A 35 -23.20 -12.88 4.44
CA GLU A 35 -22.89 -14.19 3.85
C GLU A 35 -23.41 -14.29 2.41
N LEU A 36 -24.60 -13.78 2.12
CA LEU A 36 -25.15 -13.72 0.78
C LEU A 36 -24.28 -12.86 -0.16
N LEU A 37 -23.90 -11.66 0.28
CA LEU A 37 -23.03 -10.78 -0.50
C LEU A 37 -21.66 -11.40 -0.73
N GLN A 38 -21.03 -11.95 0.32
CA GLN A 38 -19.72 -12.61 0.21
C GLN A 38 -19.77 -13.81 -0.74
N SER A 39 -20.82 -14.62 -0.66
CA SER A 39 -21.00 -15.79 -1.54
C SER A 39 -21.21 -15.38 -2.99
N THR A 40 -22.00 -14.33 -3.22
CA THR A 40 -22.28 -13.80 -4.56
C THR A 40 -21.01 -13.19 -5.18
N LEU A 41 -20.28 -12.37 -4.42
CA LEU A 41 -19.02 -11.79 -4.87
C LEU A 41 -17.95 -12.87 -5.10
N GLY A 42 -17.87 -13.88 -4.24
CA GLY A 42 -16.97 -15.03 -4.45
C GLY A 42 -17.26 -15.73 -5.78
N MET A 43 -18.54 -16.03 -6.06
CA MET A 43 -18.95 -16.66 -7.31
C MET A 43 -18.61 -15.80 -8.55
N TYR A 44 -18.77 -14.47 -8.47
CA TYR A 44 -18.36 -13.58 -9.56
C TYR A 44 -16.84 -13.51 -9.72
N GLY A 45 -16.08 -13.51 -8.62
CA GLY A 45 -14.62 -13.61 -8.65
C GLY A 45 -14.13 -14.88 -9.36
N ASP A 46 -14.76 -16.03 -9.11
CA ASP A 46 -14.45 -17.28 -9.82
C ASP A 46 -14.72 -17.17 -11.32
N CYS A 47 -15.84 -16.54 -11.70
CA CYS A 47 -16.17 -16.28 -13.10
C CYS A 47 -15.14 -15.37 -13.78
N LEU A 48 -14.77 -14.26 -13.14
CA LEU A 48 -13.79 -13.30 -13.65
C LEU A 48 -12.41 -13.94 -13.79
N THR A 49 -11.99 -14.72 -12.80
CA THR A 49 -10.74 -15.51 -12.86
C THR A 49 -10.74 -16.41 -14.08
N ARG A 50 -11.85 -17.10 -14.34
CA ARG A 50 -12.00 -17.96 -15.52
C ARG A 50 -11.95 -17.17 -16.82
N MET A 51 -12.62 -16.02 -16.88
CA MET A 51 -12.60 -15.14 -18.06
C MET A 51 -11.19 -14.66 -18.37
N LEU A 52 -10.45 -14.16 -17.37
CA LEU A 52 -9.06 -13.71 -17.52
C LEU A 52 -8.14 -14.86 -17.95
N THR A 53 -8.33 -16.06 -17.37
CA THR A 53 -7.57 -17.25 -17.76
C THR A 53 -7.78 -17.60 -19.24
N LEU A 54 -9.03 -17.55 -19.72
CA LEU A 54 -9.34 -17.82 -21.12
C LEU A 54 -8.80 -16.72 -22.05
N ALA A 55 -8.89 -15.44 -21.64
CA ALA A 55 -8.32 -14.32 -22.39
C ALA A 55 -6.81 -14.45 -22.55
N GLY A 56 -6.10 -14.83 -21.47
CA GLY A 56 -4.64 -14.97 -21.44
C GLY A 56 -4.09 -16.19 -22.21
N GLN A 57 -4.93 -17.13 -22.66
CA GLN A 57 -4.48 -18.31 -23.41
C GLN A 57 -4.03 -18.01 -24.86
N HIS A 58 -4.28 -16.80 -25.35
CA HIS A 58 -3.87 -16.37 -26.69
C HIS A 58 -2.54 -15.59 -26.62
N GLU A 59 -1.47 -16.14 -27.21
CA GLU A 59 -0.07 -15.75 -26.95
C GLU A 59 0.27 -14.26 -27.15
N GLU A 60 -0.29 -13.58 -28.16
CA GLU A 60 0.09 -12.19 -28.45
C GLU A 60 -1.01 -11.17 -28.10
N CYS A 61 -2.29 -11.51 -28.32
CA CYS A 61 -3.40 -10.57 -28.04
C CYS A 61 -3.92 -10.66 -26.60
N GLY A 62 -3.78 -11.81 -25.94
CA GLY A 62 -4.40 -12.06 -24.64
C GLY A 62 -3.87 -11.14 -23.55
N SER A 63 -2.56 -10.92 -23.50
CA SER A 63 -1.93 -10.01 -22.53
C SER A 63 -2.32 -8.55 -22.75
N ALA A 64 -2.49 -8.12 -24.01
CA ALA A 64 -2.89 -6.75 -24.32
C ALA A 64 -4.33 -6.48 -23.87
N ILE A 65 -5.25 -7.41 -24.10
CA ILE A 65 -6.65 -7.31 -23.65
C ILE A 65 -6.72 -7.29 -22.12
N VAL A 66 -5.99 -8.17 -21.43
CA VAL A 66 -5.95 -8.19 -19.97
C VAL A 66 -5.40 -6.87 -19.41
N HIS A 67 -4.41 -6.27 -20.08
CA HIS A 67 -3.91 -4.95 -19.70
C HIS A 67 -4.95 -3.85 -19.90
N GLU A 68 -5.65 -3.84 -21.05
CA GLU A 68 -6.74 -2.90 -21.36
C GLU A 68 -7.88 -2.98 -20.33
N PHE A 69 -8.20 -4.18 -19.86
CA PHE A 69 -9.16 -4.37 -18.75
C PHE A 69 -8.71 -3.73 -17.44
N GLY A 70 -7.40 -3.70 -17.18
CA GLY A 70 -6.86 -3.02 -15.99
C GLY A 70 -6.89 -1.50 -16.09
N GLU A 71 -6.83 -0.95 -17.31
CA GLU A 71 -6.86 0.50 -17.55
C GLU A 71 -8.28 1.06 -17.69
N ASP A 72 -9.28 0.20 -17.91
CA ASP A 72 -10.68 0.61 -18.02
C ASP A 72 -11.26 1.06 -16.67
N ASP A 73 -11.95 2.21 -16.69
CA ASP A 73 -12.50 2.88 -15.49
C ASP A 73 -13.59 2.07 -14.77
N LEU A 74 -14.19 1.07 -15.43
CA LEU A 74 -15.22 0.20 -14.85
C LEU A 74 -14.67 -1.19 -14.51
N ILE A 75 -13.88 -1.77 -15.41
CA ILE A 75 -13.36 -3.14 -15.26
C ILE A 75 -12.19 -3.15 -14.27
N GLY A 76 -11.29 -2.16 -14.30
CA GLY A 76 -10.15 -2.06 -13.39
C GLY A 76 -10.57 -2.13 -11.91
N PRO A 77 -11.51 -1.28 -11.44
CA PRO A 77 -12.04 -1.34 -10.08
C PRO A 77 -12.71 -2.67 -9.72
N LEU A 78 -13.39 -3.33 -10.69
CA LEU A 78 -13.98 -4.64 -10.48
C LEU A 78 -12.91 -5.72 -10.28
N LEU A 79 -11.86 -5.72 -11.11
CA LEU A 79 -10.74 -6.64 -10.95
C LEU A 79 -10.01 -6.43 -9.62
N LEU A 80 -9.88 -5.17 -9.21
CA LEU A 80 -9.36 -4.76 -7.90
C LEU A 80 -10.13 -5.38 -6.74
N LEU A 81 -11.46 -5.25 -6.74
CA LEU A 81 -12.35 -5.82 -5.73
C LEU A 81 -12.14 -7.32 -5.54
N HIS A 82 -11.80 -8.03 -6.62
CA HIS A 82 -11.55 -9.49 -6.61
C HIS A 82 -10.08 -9.88 -6.49
N GLY A 83 -9.14 -8.93 -6.35
CA GLY A 83 -7.70 -9.23 -6.28
C GLY A 83 -7.11 -9.76 -7.60
N LEU A 84 -7.73 -9.43 -8.72
CA LEU A 84 -7.42 -9.93 -10.07
C LEU A 84 -6.80 -8.86 -10.97
N HIS A 85 -6.44 -7.69 -10.44
CA HIS A 85 -5.89 -6.62 -11.25
C HIS A 85 -4.53 -7.02 -11.85
N PRO A 86 -4.30 -6.80 -13.16
CA PRO A 86 -3.09 -7.27 -13.86
C PRO A 86 -1.81 -6.54 -13.44
N VAL A 87 -1.96 -5.31 -12.96
CA VAL A 87 -0.86 -4.48 -12.43
C VAL A 87 -0.91 -4.51 -10.91
N ASP A 88 0.21 -4.84 -10.27
CA ASP A 88 0.30 -4.87 -8.82
C ASP A 88 0.21 -3.46 -8.21
N THR A 89 -0.17 -3.40 -6.93
CA THR A 89 -0.33 -2.15 -6.17
C THR A 89 0.89 -1.25 -6.26
N ARG A 90 2.11 -1.79 -6.09
CA ARG A 90 3.34 -0.98 -6.10
C ARG A 90 3.54 -0.33 -7.46
N THR A 91 3.36 -1.08 -8.54
CA THR A 91 3.51 -0.56 -9.90
C THR A 91 2.47 0.52 -10.21
N ARG A 92 1.21 0.32 -9.82
CA ARG A 92 0.17 1.37 -9.97
C ARG A 92 0.49 2.64 -9.22
N VAL A 93 0.92 2.52 -7.96
CA VAL A 93 1.34 3.67 -7.15
C VAL A 93 2.50 4.40 -7.83
N LEU A 94 3.52 3.67 -8.30
CA LEU A 94 4.64 4.28 -9.02
C LEU A 94 4.18 5.05 -10.27
N HIS A 95 3.25 4.50 -11.04
CA HIS A 95 2.69 5.17 -12.22
C HIS A 95 1.93 6.45 -11.84
N ALA A 96 1.12 6.43 -10.77
CA ALA A 96 0.43 7.63 -10.29
C ALA A 96 1.41 8.71 -9.83
N LEU A 97 2.44 8.33 -9.07
CA LEU A 97 3.47 9.28 -8.63
C LEU A 97 4.27 9.85 -9.80
N GLU A 98 4.54 9.06 -10.84
CA GLU A 98 5.17 9.53 -12.08
C GLU A 98 4.30 10.60 -12.78
N GLY A 99 3.00 10.34 -12.90
CA GLY A 99 2.04 11.27 -13.49
C GLY A 99 1.92 12.60 -12.71
N LEU A 100 2.17 12.58 -11.40
CA LEU A 100 2.19 13.78 -10.56
C LEU A 100 3.48 14.61 -10.70
N ARG A 101 4.59 14.03 -11.18
CA ARG A 101 5.90 14.72 -11.20
C ARG A 101 5.88 16.08 -11.88
N PRO A 102 5.22 16.31 -13.04
CA PRO A 102 5.21 17.62 -13.66
C PRO A 102 4.58 18.70 -12.75
N SER A 103 3.50 18.35 -12.05
CA SER A 103 2.83 19.25 -11.10
C SER A 103 3.69 19.54 -9.87
N LEU A 104 4.35 18.50 -9.34
CA LEU A 104 5.22 18.61 -8.17
C LEU A 104 6.49 19.42 -8.47
N GLN A 105 7.11 19.19 -9.63
CA GLN A 105 8.32 19.90 -10.06
C GLN A 105 8.07 21.39 -10.29
N ALA A 106 6.88 21.78 -10.77
CA ALA A 106 6.50 23.18 -10.92
C ALA A 106 6.58 23.97 -9.59
N HIS A 107 6.46 23.26 -8.47
CA HIS A 107 6.54 23.83 -7.13
C HIS A 107 7.85 23.46 -6.40
N GLY A 108 8.84 22.91 -7.12
CA GLY A 108 10.13 22.52 -6.55
C GLY A 108 10.07 21.33 -5.58
N GLY A 109 9.02 20.52 -5.68
CA GLY A 109 8.81 19.31 -4.88
C GLY A 109 8.96 18.03 -5.72
N TYR A 110 9.16 16.91 -5.03
CA TYR A 110 9.23 15.58 -5.61
C TYR A 110 8.78 14.55 -4.58
N VAL A 111 8.19 13.44 -5.05
CA VAL A 111 7.75 12.33 -4.20
C VAL A 111 8.33 11.01 -4.69
N GLN A 112 8.77 10.18 -3.74
CA GLN A 112 9.29 8.85 -4.02
C GLN A 112 8.58 7.81 -3.17
N LEU A 113 8.12 6.72 -3.77
CA LEU A 113 7.68 5.55 -3.03
C LEU A 113 8.89 4.82 -2.44
N VAL A 114 8.92 4.68 -1.12
CA VAL A 114 9.97 3.96 -0.39
C VAL A 114 9.61 2.47 -0.33
N ARG A 115 8.46 2.16 0.26
CA ARG A 115 7.96 0.79 0.42
C ARG A 115 6.45 0.77 0.58
N ILE A 116 5.86 -0.40 0.41
CA ILE A 116 4.49 -0.70 0.81
C ILE A 116 4.58 -1.87 1.78
N GLU A 117 4.01 -1.72 2.97
CA GLU A 117 4.08 -2.71 4.04
C GLU A 117 2.78 -2.70 4.83
N GLN A 118 2.16 -3.88 4.99
CA GLN A 118 0.90 -4.05 5.73
C GLN A 118 -0.21 -3.08 5.29
N GLY A 119 -0.40 -2.93 3.97
CA GLY A 119 -1.42 -2.02 3.42
C GLY A 119 -1.04 -0.54 3.45
N VAL A 120 0.11 -0.17 4.01
CA VAL A 120 0.55 1.23 4.14
C VAL A 120 1.62 1.56 3.11
N ALA A 121 1.40 2.63 2.34
CA ALA A 121 2.39 3.17 1.42
C ALA A 121 3.27 4.23 2.11
N TYR A 122 4.59 3.98 2.15
CA TYR A 122 5.56 4.91 2.73
C TYR A 122 6.18 5.75 1.62
N VAL A 123 5.99 7.06 1.67
CA VAL A 123 6.49 8.01 0.67
C VAL A 123 7.52 8.97 1.27
N LYS A 124 8.51 9.33 0.48
CA LYS A 124 9.49 10.38 0.83
C LYS A 124 9.19 11.62 -0.01
N LEU A 125 8.97 12.74 0.65
CA LEU A 125 8.84 14.06 0.03
C LEU A 125 10.24 14.72 -0.02
N LEU A 126 10.64 15.22 -1.19
CA LEU A 126 11.93 15.87 -1.44
C LEU A 126 11.69 17.27 -2.03
N GLY A 127 12.55 18.26 -1.72
CA GLY A 127 12.52 19.59 -2.33
C GLY A 127 12.25 20.76 -1.38
N SER A 128 11.98 21.95 -1.93
CA SER A 128 11.91 23.26 -1.22
C SER A 128 10.78 23.38 -0.16
N CYS A 129 10.11 22.29 0.19
CA CYS A 129 9.03 22.25 1.15
C CYS A 129 9.48 21.89 2.59
N ASN A 130 10.79 21.85 2.86
CA ASN A 130 11.33 21.72 4.23
C ASN A 130 11.15 22.99 5.11
N GLY A 131 10.54 24.07 4.58
CA GLY A 131 10.49 25.37 5.26
C GLY A 131 9.14 25.80 5.85
N CYS A 132 8.00 25.21 5.46
CA CYS A 132 6.69 25.66 5.94
C CYS A 132 5.69 24.51 6.08
N ALA A 133 5.20 24.26 7.30
CA ALA A 133 4.32 23.13 7.64
C ALA A 133 2.99 23.12 6.84
N ALA A 134 2.46 24.29 6.48
CA ALA A 134 1.20 24.41 5.73
C ALA A 134 1.34 24.02 4.24
N SER A 135 2.54 24.10 3.68
CA SER A 135 2.80 23.68 2.31
C SER A 135 2.87 22.16 2.24
N ASN A 136 3.50 21.47 3.20
CA ASN A 136 3.58 20.00 3.18
C ASN A 136 2.23 19.28 3.25
N THR A 137 1.22 19.85 3.93
CA THR A 137 -0.09 19.20 4.10
C THR A 137 -0.91 19.13 2.82
N ASN A 138 -0.89 20.19 1.99
CA ASN A 138 -1.63 20.19 0.72
C ASN A 138 -0.98 19.22 -0.30
N TYR A 139 0.34 19.11 -0.29
CA TYR A 139 1.08 18.26 -1.22
C TYR A 139 0.90 16.78 -0.87
N LEU A 140 0.89 16.46 0.43
CA LEU A 140 0.58 15.11 0.87
C LEU A 140 -0.84 14.72 0.46
N ARG A 141 -1.81 15.64 0.57
CA ARG A 141 -3.19 15.37 0.12
C ARG A 141 -3.29 15.12 -1.38
N ASP A 142 -2.59 15.90 -2.21
CA ASP A 142 -2.58 15.67 -3.66
C ASP A 142 -1.96 14.30 -4.02
N VAL A 143 -0.93 13.88 -3.26
CA VAL A 143 -0.34 12.55 -3.38
C VAL A 143 -1.32 11.47 -2.91
N GLU A 144 -1.97 11.67 -1.78
CA GLU A 144 -2.98 10.76 -1.23
C GLU A 144 -4.12 10.54 -2.23
N ASP A 145 -4.71 11.63 -2.74
CA ASP A 145 -5.81 11.58 -3.71
C ASP A 145 -5.41 10.80 -4.97
N ALA A 146 -4.21 11.05 -5.50
CA ALA A 146 -3.72 10.35 -6.69
C ALA A 146 -3.44 8.87 -6.43
N VAL A 147 -2.91 8.53 -5.24
CA VAL A 147 -2.61 7.16 -4.85
C VAL A 147 -3.89 6.37 -4.57
N TYR A 148 -4.82 6.90 -3.78
CA TYR A 148 -6.09 6.24 -3.48
C TYR A 148 -6.95 6.04 -4.73
N LYS A 149 -6.82 6.90 -5.74
CA LYS A 149 -7.49 6.70 -7.03
C LYS A 149 -7.04 5.40 -7.74
N VAL A 150 -5.76 5.03 -7.63
CA VAL A 150 -5.19 3.87 -8.34
C VAL A 150 -4.98 2.64 -7.45
N ALA A 151 -4.94 2.84 -6.14
CA ALA A 151 -4.71 1.83 -5.12
C ALA A 151 -5.67 2.04 -3.93
N PRO A 152 -7.00 1.92 -4.15
CA PRO A 152 -8.00 2.09 -3.10
C PRO A 152 -7.92 1.01 -2.01
N GLU A 153 -7.19 -0.08 -2.25
CA GLU A 153 -6.95 -1.15 -1.28
C GLU A 153 -5.87 -0.83 -0.23
N LEU A 154 -5.19 0.33 -0.33
CA LEU A 154 -4.26 0.78 0.69
C LEU A 154 -5.02 1.30 1.92
N ASP A 155 -4.52 0.94 3.10
CA ASP A 155 -5.09 1.37 4.38
C ASP A 155 -4.66 2.81 4.74
N ASP A 156 -3.41 3.18 4.43
CA ASP A 156 -2.86 4.50 4.77
C ASP A 156 -1.66 4.88 3.88
N ILE A 157 -1.34 6.17 3.85
CA ILE A 157 -0.18 6.73 3.14
C ILE A 157 0.61 7.61 4.11
N LEU A 158 1.83 7.18 4.43
CA LEU A 158 2.66 7.85 5.44
C LEU A 158 3.89 8.49 4.81
N ALA A 159 4.10 9.77 5.09
CA ALA A 159 5.35 10.46 4.78
C ALA A 159 6.44 10.04 5.77
N VAL A 160 7.52 9.44 5.28
CA VAL A 160 8.71 9.19 6.10
C VAL A 160 9.58 10.44 6.15
N PRO A 161 10.10 10.83 7.34
CA PRO A 161 11.05 11.92 7.43
C PRO A 161 12.30 11.59 6.61
N GLU A 162 12.95 12.63 6.09
CA GLU A 162 14.28 12.48 5.54
C GLU A 162 15.23 12.11 6.68
N GLU A 163 15.48 10.80 6.85
CA GLU A 163 16.57 10.31 7.67
C GLU A 163 17.85 10.96 7.12
N ALA A 164 18.36 11.96 7.85
CA ALA A 164 19.74 12.40 7.68
C ALA A 164 20.60 11.15 7.72
N SER A 165 21.46 10.97 6.72
CA SER A 165 22.38 9.84 6.64
C SER A 165 23.21 9.85 7.94
N THR A 166 22.84 9.03 8.92
CA THR A 166 23.65 8.87 10.11
C THR A 166 24.80 7.97 9.71
N SER A 167 25.91 8.62 9.31
CA SER A 167 27.22 7.99 9.41
C SER A 167 27.31 7.47 10.83
N HIS A 168 27.21 6.15 11.02
CA HIS A 168 27.47 5.56 12.31
C HIS A 168 28.94 5.89 12.63
N PRO A 169 29.25 6.65 13.69
CA PRO A 169 30.64 6.94 14.00
C PRO A 169 31.30 5.61 14.37
N VAL A 170 32.19 5.12 13.50
CA VAL A 170 33.01 3.94 13.79
C VAL A 170 33.90 4.32 14.97
N THR A 171 33.49 3.87 16.16
CA THR A 171 34.27 4.10 17.37
C THR A 171 35.32 2.98 17.45
N PHE A 172 36.59 3.36 17.27
CA PHE A 172 37.70 2.45 17.47
C PHE A 172 37.76 2.03 18.94
N ILE A 173 37.50 0.75 19.23
CA ILE A 173 37.65 0.17 20.57
C ILE A 173 39.06 -0.41 20.67
N PRO A 174 40.01 0.20 21.41
CA PRO A 174 41.31 -0.42 21.64
C PRO A 174 41.16 -1.69 22.49
N LYS A 175 41.84 -2.76 22.09
CA LYS A 175 41.87 -4.02 22.86
C LYS A 175 42.45 -3.77 24.26
N ARG A 176 41.68 -4.15 25.28
CA ARG A 176 42.11 -4.12 26.70
C ARG A 176 43.37 -4.98 26.86
N PRO A 177 44.44 -4.49 27.51
CA PRO A 177 45.62 -5.32 27.76
C PRO A 177 45.28 -6.45 28.74
N PRO A 178 45.85 -7.65 28.55
CA PRO A 178 45.57 -8.81 29.41
C PRO A 178 46.05 -8.56 30.84
N LYS A 179 45.19 -8.91 31.80
CA LYS A 179 45.42 -8.76 33.23
C LYS A 179 46.48 -9.77 33.67
N GLN A 180 47.64 -9.31 34.14
CA GLN A 180 48.68 -10.19 34.70
C GLN A 180 48.12 -10.91 35.95
N GLU A 181 48.06 -12.24 35.89
CA GLU A 181 47.73 -13.09 37.04
C GLU A 181 48.87 -13.03 38.06
N LYS A 182 48.56 -12.52 39.27
CA LYS A 182 49.48 -12.61 40.40
C LYS A 182 49.51 -14.06 40.88
N GLY A 183 50.70 -14.66 40.83
CA GLY A 183 50.97 -16.03 41.25
C GLY A 183 50.48 -16.34 42.67
N VAL A 184 49.77 -17.46 42.78
CA VAL A 184 49.34 -18.08 44.04
C VAL A 184 50.57 -18.60 44.78
N ARG A 185 50.73 -18.22 46.06
CA ARG A 185 51.74 -18.82 46.95
C ARG A 185 51.21 -20.17 47.47
N PRO A 186 52.05 -21.21 47.57
CA PRO A 186 51.62 -22.51 48.08
C PRO A 186 51.40 -22.44 49.59
N VAL A 187 50.24 -22.93 50.05
CA VAL A 187 49.98 -23.27 51.45
C VAL A 187 50.51 -24.68 51.67
N VAL A 188 51.49 -24.80 52.57
CA VAL A 188 52.03 -26.08 53.03
C VAL A 188 51.25 -26.47 54.29
N SER A 189 50.54 -27.60 54.24
CA SER A 189 49.98 -28.26 55.42
C SER A 189 50.43 -29.72 55.38
N GLY A 190 51.08 -30.16 56.45
CA GLY A 190 51.43 -31.55 56.71
C GLY A 190 50.39 -32.26 57.56
N GLU A 191 50.35 -33.58 57.40
CA GLU A 191 49.79 -34.71 58.18
C GLU A 191 49.81 -35.86 57.15
N ASP A 192 50.54 -36.98 57.27
CA ASP A 192 51.20 -37.73 58.36
C ASP A 192 52.64 -38.16 57.98
#